data_AF-A0A5N5MXI4-F1
#
_entry.id   AF-A0A5N5MXI4-F1
#
_cell.length_a   1.000
_cell.length_b   1.000
_cell.length_c   1.000
_cell.angle_alpha   90.00
_cell.angle_beta   90.00
_cell.angle_gamma   90.00
#
_symmetry.space_group_name_H-M   'P 1'
#
loop_
_entity.id
_entity.type
_entity.pdbx_description
1 polymer ?
#
loop_
_entity_poly.entity_id
_entity_poly.type
_entity_poly.pdbx_seq_one_letter_code
_entity_poly.pdbx_strand_id
1 'polypeptide(L)'
;MRSNTGIATAVLGLASMLSCATAQAQDLYPEPITIGQIGYPHGHQIVAFTPTKTSMIDACKNQTSRTVLQVSETLPPTVPLCGTPFALDGYSGLELLCADGTTVAASQVTAIATNGTQTHNCTRLPQNVYPTHCNGPYSPDSIWQLFACQ
;
A
#
# COMPACT_ATOMS: atom_id res chain seq x y z
N MET A 1 -46.04 -59.71 -8.26
CA MET A 1 -46.01 -58.25 -8.49
C MET A 1 -44.69 -57.70 -7.97
N ARG A 2 -44.12 -56.75 -8.70
CA ARG A 2 -42.76 -56.17 -8.56
C ARG A 2 -42.48 -55.51 -7.20
N SER A 3 -41.23 -55.56 -6.74
CA SER A 3 -40.29 -54.42 -6.50
C SER A 3 -39.13 -54.88 -5.59
N ASN A 4 -37.85 -54.85 -5.98
CA ASN A 4 -36.91 -53.69 -5.94
C ASN A 4 -36.99 -52.95 -4.60
N THR A 5 -35.99 -52.90 -3.72
CA THR A 5 -34.59 -52.38 -3.77
C THR A 5 -34.12 -52.41 -2.29
N GLY A 6 -32.88 -52.29 -1.85
CA GLY A 6 -31.63 -51.81 -2.43
C GLY A 6 -30.51 -51.99 -1.39
N ILE A 7 -29.28 -51.87 -1.89
CA ILE A 7 -28.02 -52.03 -1.17
C ILE A 7 -27.80 -50.79 -0.28
N ALA A 8 -27.42 -50.98 0.98
CA ALA A 8 -26.88 -49.91 1.83
C ALA A 8 -25.49 -50.31 2.32
N THR A 9 -24.49 -50.03 1.49
CA THR A 9 -23.08 -49.90 1.88
C THR A 9 -22.92 -48.55 2.58
N ALA A 10 -22.56 -48.55 3.87
CA ALA A 10 -22.02 -47.37 4.54
C ALA A 10 -20.54 -47.64 4.83
N VAL A 11 -19.70 -47.05 3.99
CA VAL A 11 -18.25 -47.16 3.99
C VAL A 11 -17.67 -46.19 5.03
N LEU A 12 -16.84 -46.77 5.90
CA LEU A 12 -15.66 -46.24 6.59
C LEU A 12 -15.50 -44.73 6.73
N GLY A 13 -15.39 -44.32 7.99
CA GLY A 13 -14.79 -43.04 8.34
C GLY A 13 -13.33 -42.95 7.90
N LEU A 14 -12.94 -41.74 7.50
CA LEU A 14 -11.57 -41.26 7.63
C LEU A 14 -11.62 -39.88 8.27
N ALA A 15 -11.13 -39.85 9.51
CA ALA A 15 -10.66 -38.63 10.14
C ALA A 15 -9.46 -38.11 9.33
N SER A 16 -9.62 -36.94 8.73
CA SER A 16 -8.53 -36.20 8.11
C SER A 16 -8.40 -34.87 8.83
N MET A 17 -7.65 -34.93 9.93
CA MET A 17 -7.04 -33.79 10.58
C MET A 17 -6.06 -33.17 9.56
N LEU A 18 -6.49 -32.17 8.82
CA LEU A 18 -5.57 -31.32 8.05
C LEU A 18 -5.53 -29.94 8.69
N SER A 19 -4.55 -29.83 9.59
CA SER A 19 -3.59 -28.73 9.62
C SER A 19 -4.19 -27.34 9.45
N CYS A 20 -4.66 -26.79 10.57
CA CYS A 20 -4.67 -25.34 10.78
C CYS A 20 -3.20 -24.88 10.83
N ALA A 21 -2.55 -24.80 9.67
CA ALA A 21 -1.31 -24.09 9.52
C ALA A 21 -1.67 -22.60 9.56
N THR A 22 -1.73 -22.03 10.77
CA THR A 22 -1.54 -20.60 10.93
C THR A 22 -0.13 -20.32 10.44
N ALA A 23 0.02 -20.01 9.16
CA ALA A 23 1.18 -19.31 8.66
C ALA A 23 1.29 -18.05 9.53
N GLN A 24 2.23 -18.05 10.47
CA GLN A 24 2.63 -16.82 11.12
C GLN A 24 3.29 -16.01 10.02
N ALA A 25 2.53 -15.09 9.43
CA ALA A 25 3.09 -14.01 8.64
C ALA A 25 4.01 -13.24 9.59
N GLN A 26 5.30 -13.59 9.57
CA GLN A 26 6.34 -12.84 10.25
C GLN A 26 6.52 -11.52 9.51
N ASP A 27 6.56 -10.46 10.33
CA ASP A 27 6.68 -9.05 10.00
C ASP A 27 5.55 -8.45 9.14
N LEU A 28 4.35 -8.44 9.73
CA LEU A 28 3.44 -7.30 9.50
C LEU A 28 4.18 -6.05 9.98
N TYR A 29 4.66 -5.25 9.03
CA TYR A 29 5.15 -3.89 9.28
C TYR A 29 4.18 -3.18 10.25
N PRO A 30 4.55 -2.95 11.53
CA PRO A 30 3.57 -2.52 12.54
C PRO A 30 3.40 -1.00 12.57
N GLU A 31 4.22 -0.29 11.79
CA GLU A 31 4.27 1.15 11.80
C GLU A 31 3.31 1.73 10.76
N PRO A 32 2.58 2.81 11.07
CA PRO A 32 1.74 3.47 10.08
C PRO A 32 2.57 3.97 8.90
N ILE A 33 2.03 3.91 7.69
CA ILE A 33 2.68 4.44 6.47
C ILE A 33 1.86 5.62 5.96
N THR A 34 2.52 6.72 5.64
CA THR A 34 1.90 7.86 4.95
C THR A 34 2.28 7.82 3.47
N ILE A 35 1.28 7.99 2.61
CA ILE A 35 1.50 8.24 1.18
C ILE A 35 1.32 9.73 0.94
N GLY A 36 2.36 10.37 0.41
CA GLY A 36 2.39 11.79 0.11
C GLY A 36 2.64 12.09 -1.36
N GLN A 37 2.44 13.35 -1.73
CA GLN A 37 2.80 13.89 -3.03
C GLN A 37 3.73 15.08 -2.83
N ILE A 38 4.85 15.09 -3.54
CA ILE A 38 5.78 16.22 -3.62
C ILE A 38 5.60 16.86 -4.98
N GLY A 39 5.05 18.07 -5.02
CA GLY A 39 4.86 18.83 -6.25
C GLY A 39 6.00 19.82 -6.46
N TYR A 40 6.32 20.07 -7.72
CA TYR A 40 7.31 21.04 -8.20
C TYR A 40 6.78 21.69 -9.51
N PRO A 41 7.39 22.77 -10.03
CA PRO A 41 6.83 23.53 -11.15
C PRO A 41 6.52 22.72 -12.42
N HIS A 42 7.22 21.61 -12.63
CA HIS A 42 7.11 20.79 -13.84
C HIS A 42 6.73 19.33 -13.57
N GLY A 43 6.11 19.02 -12.41
CA GLY A 43 5.68 17.66 -12.13
C GLY A 43 5.46 17.37 -10.66
N HIS A 44 5.33 16.08 -10.34
CA HIS A 44 5.25 15.63 -8.96
C HIS A 44 5.79 14.21 -8.78
N GLN A 45 6.15 13.90 -7.54
CA GLN A 45 6.49 12.56 -7.08
C GLN A 45 5.42 12.07 -6.09
N ILE A 46 5.04 10.81 -6.18
CA ILE A 46 4.30 10.12 -5.11
C ILE A 46 5.33 9.40 -4.25
N VAL A 47 5.20 9.53 -2.93
CA VAL A 47 6.20 9.06 -1.97
C VAL A 47 5.56 8.34 -0.80
N ALA A 48 6.26 7.37 -0.22
CA ALA A 48 5.92 6.73 1.06
C ALA A 48 6.92 7.14 2.14
N PHE A 49 6.44 7.35 3.37
CA PHE A 49 7.28 7.58 4.54
C PHE A 49 6.53 7.19 5.83
N THR A 50 7.27 6.88 6.89
CA THR A 50 6.68 6.64 8.22
C THR A 50 6.51 7.96 8.98
N PRO A 51 5.29 8.30 9.43
CA PRO A 51 5.05 9.55 10.13
C PRO A 51 5.69 9.56 11.53
N THR A 52 6.00 8.40 12.12
CA THR A 52 6.65 8.28 13.43
C THR A 52 8.15 8.53 13.39
N LYS A 53 8.80 8.34 12.24
CA LYS A 53 10.25 8.54 12.06
C LYS A 53 10.58 9.80 11.27
N THR A 54 9.65 10.25 10.41
CA THR A 54 9.89 11.32 9.45
C THR A 54 8.80 12.39 9.53
N SER A 55 9.20 13.66 9.72
CA SER A 55 8.29 14.79 9.59
C SER A 55 7.95 15.08 8.12
N MET A 56 6.85 15.77 7.81
CA MET A 56 6.55 16.15 6.42
C MET A 56 7.68 16.95 5.77
N ILE A 57 8.34 17.85 6.51
CA ILE A 57 9.45 18.66 5.99
C ILE A 57 10.65 17.77 5.70
N ASP A 58 10.96 16.83 6.58
CA ASP A 58 12.07 15.87 6.36
C ASP A 58 11.76 14.96 5.18
N ALA A 59 10.54 14.42 5.13
CA ALA A 59 10.04 13.64 4.00
C ALA A 59 10.15 14.43 2.70
N CYS A 60 10.07 15.76 2.72
CA CYS A 60 10.26 16.57 1.52
C CYS A 60 11.73 16.88 1.19
N LYS A 61 12.57 17.21 2.17
CA LYS A 61 13.97 17.62 1.93
C LYS A 61 14.95 16.46 1.80
N ASN A 62 14.75 15.42 2.61
CA ASN A 62 15.69 14.33 2.74
C ASN A 62 15.18 13.09 2.00
N GLN A 63 15.79 12.80 0.84
CA GLN A 63 15.43 11.64 0.03
C GLN A 63 15.61 10.31 0.77
N THR A 64 16.48 10.23 1.78
CA THR A 64 16.66 8.98 2.55
C THR A 64 15.55 8.73 3.56
N SER A 65 14.70 9.73 3.83
CA SER A 65 13.61 9.63 4.80
C SER A 65 12.28 9.20 4.18
N ARG A 66 12.28 8.94 2.87
CA ARG A 66 11.12 8.56 2.07
C ARG A 66 11.51 7.57 0.99
N THR A 67 10.52 6.93 0.41
CA THR A 67 10.65 6.14 -0.81
C THR A 67 9.83 6.77 -1.92
N VAL A 68 10.42 6.96 -3.10
CA VAL A 68 9.70 7.41 -4.29
C VAL A 68 8.96 6.23 -4.91
N LEU A 69 7.64 6.33 -5.01
CA LEU A 69 6.77 5.29 -5.57
C LEU A 69 6.53 5.51 -7.06
N GLN A 70 6.41 6.78 -7.46
CA GLN A 70 6.15 7.16 -8.84
C GLN A 70 6.65 8.58 -9.11
N VAL A 71 7.13 8.82 -10.32
CA VAL A 71 7.49 10.15 -10.83
C VAL A 71 6.57 10.48 -12.00
N SER A 72 5.94 11.66 -11.95
CA SER A 72 5.08 12.19 -13.00
C SER A 72 5.61 13.54 -13.46
N GLU A 73 6.57 13.50 -14.38
CA GLU A 73 7.20 14.69 -15.00
C GLU A 73 6.54 15.09 -16.33
N THR A 74 6.18 14.11 -17.16
CA THR A 74 5.48 14.30 -18.44
C THR A 74 4.67 13.04 -18.71
N LEU A 75 3.35 13.14 -18.92
CA LEU A 75 2.50 11.99 -19.19
C LEU A 75 3.06 11.14 -20.36
N PRO A 76 3.06 9.79 -20.26
CA PRO A 76 2.57 8.95 -19.15
C PRO A 76 3.57 8.82 -17.98
N PRO A 77 3.14 8.44 -16.76
CA PRO A 77 4.02 8.24 -15.60
C PRO A 77 5.13 7.20 -15.89
N THR A 78 6.21 7.25 -15.10
CA THR A 78 7.35 6.33 -15.29
C THR A 78 7.02 4.87 -14.97
N VAL A 79 6.17 4.62 -13.97
CA VAL A 79 5.74 3.28 -13.52
C VAL A 79 4.29 3.30 -13.02
N PRO A 80 3.56 2.18 -13.02
CA PRO A 80 2.28 2.07 -12.32
C PRO A 80 2.47 2.24 -10.81
N LEU A 81 1.53 2.92 -10.15
CA LEU A 81 1.60 3.16 -8.70
C LEU A 81 1.22 1.89 -7.90
N CYS A 82 0.19 1.18 -8.35
CA CYS A 82 -0.37 0.02 -7.67
C CYS A 82 0.30 -1.28 -8.15
N GLY A 83 0.47 -2.25 -7.25
CA GLY A 83 1.09 -3.54 -7.57
C GLY A 83 2.60 -3.50 -7.89
N THR A 84 3.22 -2.31 -7.86
CA THR A 84 4.67 -2.17 -7.98
C THR A 84 5.29 -2.30 -6.59
N PRO A 85 6.21 -3.25 -6.38
CA PRO A 85 6.85 -3.42 -5.08
C PRO A 85 7.81 -2.26 -4.79
N PHE A 86 7.84 -1.83 -3.53
CA PHE A 86 8.77 -0.84 -3.01
C PHE A 86 9.36 -1.29 -1.68
N ALA A 87 10.36 -0.55 -1.21
CA ALA A 87 10.98 -0.75 0.09
C ALA A 87 10.89 0.51 0.93
N LEU A 88 10.69 0.39 2.24
CA LEU A 88 10.63 1.52 3.17
C LEU A 88 11.19 1.07 4.53
N ASP A 89 12.06 1.89 5.12
CA ASP A 89 12.64 1.66 6.45
C ASP A 89 13.25 0.26 6.66
N GLY A 90 13.93 -0.27 5.65
CA GLY A 90 14.56 -1.59 5.70
C GLY A 90 13.62 -2.77 5.42
N TYR A 91 12.34 -2.51 5.21
CA TYR A 91 11.36 -3.51 4.77
C TYR A 91 11.23 -3.48 3.25
N SER A 92 11.08 -4.66 2.65
CA SER A 92 10.95 -4.86 1.21
C SER A 92 9.68 -5.62 0.86
N GLY A 93 9.22 -5.52 -0.38
CA GLY A 93 8.03 -6.25 -0.83
C GLY A 93 6.72 -5.61 -0.39
N LEU A 94 6.76 -4.32 -0.07
CA LEU A 94 5.58 -3.50 0.15
C LEU A 94 4.95 -3.18 -1.19
N GLU A 95 3.63 -3.18 -1.29
CA GLU A 95 2.91 -2.81 -2.50
C GLU A 95 1.65 -2.01 -2.15
N LEU A 96 1.31 -1.05 -3.01
CA LEU A 96 0.03 -0.34 -2.91
C LEU A 96 -1.08 -1.15 -3.58
N LEU A 97 -2.15 -1.39 -2.83
CA LEU A 97 -3.40 -1.93 -3.35
C LEU A 97 -4.33 -0.77 -3.71
N CYS A 98 -4.98 -0.90 -4.86
CA CYS A 98 -5.89 0.11 -5.38
C CYS A 98 -7.23 -0.50 -5.77
N ALA A 99 -8.30 0.29 -5.73
CA ALA A 99 -9.65 -0.17 -6.07
C ALA A 99 -9.73 -0.75 -7.51
N ASP A 100 -9.08 -0.07 -8.45
CA ASP A 100 -8.86 -0.55 -9.81
C ASP A 100 -7.37 -0.87 -9.95
N GLY A 101 -6.98 -2.15 -9.82
CA GLY A 101 -5.61 -2.66 -9.67
C GLY A 101 -4.59 -2.34 -10.79
N THR A 102 -4.85 -1.34 -11.62
CA THR A 102 -4.05 -0.89 -12.76
C THR A 102 -3.85 0.63 -12.82
N THR A 103 -4.44 1.40 -11.90
CA THR A 103 -4.52 2.86 -12.05
C THR A 103 -3.27 3.63 -11.62
N VAL A 104 -3.01 4.71 -12.36
CA VAL A 104 -1.90 5.66 -12.15
C VAL A 104 -2.20 6.68 -11.06
N ALA A 105 -3.48 6.89 -10.74
CA ALA A 105 -3.89 7.96 -9.85
C ALA A 105 -3.80 7.53 -8.38
N ALA A 106 -3.03 8.28 -7.59
CA ALA A 106 -2.95 8.06 -6.14
C ALA A 106 -4.33 8.05 -5.47
N SER A 107 -5.35 8.72 -6.02
CA SER A 107 -6.72 8.75 -5.49
C SER A 107 -7.40 7.38 -5.31
N GLN A 108 -6.86 6.33 -5.92
CA GLN A 108 -7.43 4.97 -5.89
C GLN A 108 -6.78 4.05 -4.85
N VAL A 109 -5.77 4.51 -4.09
CA VAL A 109 -5.11 3.69 -3.06
C VAL A 109 -6.10 3.33 -1.95
N THR A 110 -6.21 2.03 -1.66
CA THR A 110 -7.12 1.48 -0.64
C THR A 110 -6.38 0.81 0.50
N ALA A 111 -5.20 0.24 0.26
CA ALA A 111 -4.46 -0.52 1.26
C ALA A 111 -2.96 -0.67 0.90
N ILE A 112 -2.19 -1.20 1.84
CA ILE A 112 -0.82 -1.69 1.62
C ILE A 112 -0.81 -3.19 1.85
N ALA A 113 -0.19 -3.92 0.94
CA ALA A 113 0.19 -5.31 1.15
C ALA A 113 1.70 -5.46 1.34
N THR A 114 2.09 -6.47 2.10
CA THR A 114 3.47 -6.91 2.29
C THR A 114 3.54 -8.36 1.85
N ASN A 115 4.36 -8.64 0.84
CA ASN A 115 4.48 -9.99 0.26
C ASN A 115 3.11 -10.61 -0.12
N GLY A 116 2.22 -9.82 -0.75
CA GLY A 116 0.90 -10.26 -1.18
C GLY A 116 -0.15 -10.36 -0.08
N THR A 117 0.20 -10.09 1.19
CA THR A 117 -0.75 -10.07 2.30
C THR A 117 -1.09 -8.63 2.67
N GLN A 118 -2.36 -8.27 2.66
CA GLN A 118 -2.79 -6.95 3.12
C GLN A 118 -2.41 -6.74 4.59
N THR A 119 -1.75 -5.61 4.87
CA THR A 119 -1.23 -5.27 6.19
C THR A 119 -1.83 -3.99 6.77
N HIS A 120 -2.18 -3.03 5.90
CA HIS A 120 -2.74 -1.75 6.32
C HIS A 120 -3.92 -1.35 5.46
N ASN A 121 -4.90 -0.68 6.06
CA ASN A 121 -5.97 0.02 5.36
C ASN A 121 -5.60 1.49 5.21
N CYS A 122 -5.73 2.01 3.99
CA CYS A 122 -5.43 3.41 3.70
C CYS A 122 -6.71 4.26 3.73
N THR A 123 -6.66 5.33 4.51
CA THR A 123 -7.70 6.36 4.53
C THR A 123 -7.21 7.58 3.76
N ARG A 124 -8.01 8.03 2.78
CA ARG A 124 -7.72 9.28 2.06
C ARG A 124 -7.85 10.48 3.00
N LEU A 125 -6.85 11.34 2.98
CA LEU A 125 -6.84 12.57 3.76
C LEU A 125 -7.43 13.74 2.93
N PRO A 126 -8.08 14.72 3.58
CA PRO A 126 -8.57 15.91 2.91
C PRO A 126 -7.42 16.70 2.26
N GLN A 127 -7.54 17.06 0.98
CA GLN A 127 -6.53 17.84 0.25
C GLN A 127 -6.50 19.34 0.63
N ASN A 128 -7.30 19.75 1.61
CA ASN A 128 -7.66 21.15 1.84
C ASN A 128 -6.74 21.85 2.87
N VAL A 129 -5.64 21.20 3.26
CA VAL A 129 -4.61 21.79 4.11
C VAL A 129 -3.53 22.34 3.19
N TYR A 130 -3.19 23.62 3.35
CA TYR A 130 -2.16 24.28 2.55
C TYR A 130 -0.90 23.40 2.46
N PRO A 131 -0.28 23.30 1.27
CA PRO A 131 0.97 22.56 1.09
C PRO A 131 2.00 22.90 2.17
N THR A 132 2.72 21.90 2.67
CA THR A 132 3.94 22.18 3.45
C THR A 132 5.06 22.47 2.48
N HIS A 133 5.49 23.74 2.41
CA HIS A 133 6.61 24.10 1.54
C HIS A 133 7.91 23.53 2.06
N CYS A 134 8.68 22.95 1.15
CA CYS A 134 9.85 22.18 1.54
C CYS A 134 10.97 23.11 1.98
N ASN A 135 11.32 24.15 1.22
CA ASN A 135 12.40 25.08 1.58
C ASN A 135 11.91 26.45 2.07
N GLY A 136 10.74 26.49 2.73
CA GLY A 136 10.15 27.71 3.29
C GLY A 136 9.02 28.30 2.45
N PRO A 137 8.38 29.40 2.88
CA PRO A 137 7.08 29.84 2.37
C PRO A 137 7.03 30.23 0.89
N TYR A 138 8.17 30.42 0.23
CA TYR A 138 8.27 30.76 -1.19
C TYR A 138 8.82 29.61 -2.05
N SER A 139 8.96 28.42 -1.45
CA SER A 139 9.50 27.26 -2.14
C SER A 139 8.52 26.78 -3.21
N PRO A 140 8.97 26.59 -4.46
CA PRO A 140 8.13 26.06 -5.52
C PRO A 140 7.82 24.56 -5.31
N ASP A 141 8.60 23.88 -4.46
CA ASP A 141 8.37 22.52 -4.01
C ASP A 141 7.59 22.47 -2.70
N SER A 142 6.59 21.60 -2.69
CA SER A 142 5.74 21.38 -1.52
C SER A 142 5.25 19.95 -1.42
N ILE A 143 4.95 19.52 -0.20
CA ILE A 143 4.45 18.19 0.09
C ILE A 143 3.02 18.24 0.66
N TRP A 144 2.19 17.29 0.22
CA TRP A 144 0.87 17.00 0.77
C TRP A 144 0.81 15.55 1.23
N GLN A 145 0.07 15.29 2.31
CA GLN A 145 -0.32 13.92 2.64
C GLN A 145 -1.59 13.57 1.85
N LEU A 146 -1.57 12.43 1.19
CA LEU A 146 -2.71 11.94 0.42
C LEU A 146 -3.46 10.84 1.18
N PHE A 147 -2.71 9.95 1.85
CA PHE A 147 -3.27 8.83 2.60
C PHE A 147 -2.52 8.59 3.90
N ALA A 148 -3.26 8.14 4.91
CA ALA A 148 -2.71 7.51 6.10
C ALA A 148 -3.11 6.02 6.08
N CYS A 149 -2.12 5.13 6.16
CA CYS A 149 -2.31 3.68 6.12
C CYS A 149 -1.96 3.08 7.49
N GLN A 150 -2.92 2.37 8.10
CA GLN A 150 -2.86 1.79 9.44
C GLN A 150 -3.43 0.37 9.49
#